data_AF-A0A8T1TID6-F1
#
_entry.id   AF-A0A8T1TID6-F1
#
_cell.length_a   1.000
_cell.length_b   1.000
_cell.length_c   1.000
_cell.angle_alpha   90.00
_cell.angle_beta   90.00
_cell.angle_gamma   90.00
#
_symmetry.space_group_name_H-M   'P 1'
#
loop_
_entity.id
_entity.type
_entity.pdbx_description
1 polymer ?
#
loop_
_entity_poly.entity_id
_entity_poly.type
_entity_poly.pdbx_seq_one_letter_code
_entity_poly.pdbx_strand_id
1 'polypeptide(L)' 'MAELERKIPVVEMRYFRKILGISYFDHVTNEEIRNIITQCTGLYEDLLTTVKKCKLKWYGHVTRSSGLSTIVLQGTVQGE' A
#
# COMPACT_ATOMS: atom_id res chain seq x y z
N MET A 1 -9.72 -7.97 5.22
CA MET A 1 -8.55 -7.05 5.14
C MET A 1 -7.26 -7.75 4.74
N ALA A 2 -6.86 -8.84 5.42
CA ALA A 2 -5.62 -9.57 5.12
C ALA A 2 -5.51 -10.10 3.67
N GLU A 3 -6.62 -10.50 3.04
CA GLU A 3 -6.56 -11.02 1.67
C GLU A 3 -6.23 -9.95 0.62
N LEU A 4 -6.81 -8.75 0.74
CA LEU A 4 -6.51 -7.63 -0.15
C LEU A 4 -5.05 -7.20 -0.02
N GLU A 5 -4.51 -7.17 1.19
CA GLU A 5 -3.11 -6.80 1.43
C GLU A 5 -2.13 -7.77 0.77
N ARG A 6 -2.46 -9.08 0.70
CA ARG A 6 -1.66 -10.06 -0.04
C ARG A 6 -1.67 -9.84 -1.55
N LYS A 7 -2.73 -9.24 -2.11
CA LYS A 7 -2.85 -8.99 -3.55
C LYS A 7 -2.09 -7.74 -4.01
N ILE A 8 -1.84 -6.78 -3.12
CA ILE A 8 -1.18 -5.51 -3.46
C ILE A 8 0.23 -5.72 -4.05
N PRO A 9 1.15 -6.49 -3.44
CA PRO A 9 2.48 -6.72 -4.01
C PRO A 9 2.44 -7.45 -5.35
N VAL A 10 1.46 -8.34 -5.56
CA VAL A 10 1.28 -9.08 -6.82
C VAL A 10 0.88 -8.12 -7.94
N VAL A 11 -0.05 -7.22 -7.64
CA VAL A 11 -0.51 -6.19 -8.58
C VAL A 11 0.61 -5.20 -8.90
N GLU A 12 1.37 -4.77 -7.90
CA GLU A 12 2.55 -3.92 -8.08
C GLU A 12 3.57 -4.58 -9.03
N MET A 13 3.94 -5.84 -8.79
CA MET A 13 4.85 -6.59 -9.65
C MET A 13 4.33 -6.73 -11.08
N ARG A 14 3.02 -6.94 -11.25
CA ARG A 14 2.37 -6.98 -12.57
C ARG A 14 2.51 -5.65 -13.32
N TYR A 15 2.39 -4.52 -12.63
CA TYR A 15 2.58 -3.21 -13.25
C TYR A 15 4.04 -2.95 -13.62
N PHE A 16 5.00 -3.32 -12.76
CA PHE A 16 6.43 -3.20 -13.11
C PHE A 16 6.78 -4.02 -14.36
N ARG A 17 6.32 -5.28 -14.44
CA ARG A 17 6.48 -6.09 -15.65
C ARG A 17 5.90 -5.41 -16.89
N LYS A 18 4.70 -4.85 -16.77
CA LYS A 18 4.03 -4.17 -17.88
C LYS A 18 4.79 -2.92 -18.35
N ILE A 19 5.30 -2.12 -17.42
CA ILE A 19 6.06 -0.90 -17.73
C ILE A 19 7.40 -1.24 -18.40
N LEU A 20 8.07 -2.29 -17.91
CA LEU A 20 9.35 -2.76 -18.46
C LEU A 20 9.20 -3.59 -19.74
N GLY A 21 7.97 -3.92 -20.15
CA GLY A 21 7.72 -4.77 -21.32
C GLY A 21 8.12 -6.24 -21.14
N ILE A 22 8.26 -6.72 -19.90
CA ILE A 22 8.72 -8.08 -19.58
C ILE A 22 7.56 -9.06 -19.68
N SER A 23 7.71 -10.03 -20.57
CA SER A 23 6.82 -11.17 -20.77
C SER A 23 7.15 -12.32 -19.81
N TYR A 24 6.36 -13.39 -19.89
CA TYR A 24 6.63 -14.62 -19.15
C TYR A 24 7.84 -15.39 -19.72
N PHE A 25 8.06 -15.32 -21.04
CA PHE A 25 9.12 -16.04 -21.73
C PHE A 25 10.52 -15.49 -21.46
N ASP A 26 10.60 -14.26 -20.95
CA ASP A 26 11.88 -13.64 -20.60
C ASP A 26 12.50 -14.29 -19.35
N HIS A 27 11.75 -15.14 -18.64
CA HIS A 27 12.19 -15.86 -17.44
C HIS A 27 12.79 -14.97 -16.34
N VAL A 28 12.48 -13.67 -16.37
CA VAL A 28 12.97 -12.70 -15.39
C VAL A 28 12.27 -12.90 -14.05
N THR A 29 13.07 -12.97 -13.00
CA THR A 29 12.62 -13.13 -11.61
C THR A 29 12.03 -11.82 -11.07
N ASN A 30 11.21 -11.93 -10.02
CA ASN A 30 10.66 -10.75 -9.35
C ASN A 30 11.74 -9.91 -8.65
N GLU A 31 12.87 -10.52 -8.28
CA GLU A 31 14.00 -9.82 -7.67
C GLU A 31 14.74 -8.96 -8.70
N GLU A 32 15.01 -9.49 -9.88
CA GLU A 32 15.62 -8.73 -10.98
C GLU A 32 14.76 -7.53 -11.37
N ILE A 33 13.43 -7.69 -11.44
CA ILE A 33 12.52 -6.58 -11.72
C ILE A 33 12.65 -5.48 -10.65
N ARG A 34 12.71 -5.85 -9.36
CA ARG A 34 12.92 -4.86 -8.28
C ARG A 34 14.26 -4.16 -8.39
N ASN A 35 15.31 -4.88 -8.74
CA ASN A 35 16.64 -4.31 -8.95
C ASN A 35 16.64 -3.30 -10.11
N ILE A 36 16.02 -3.64 -11.24
CA ILE A 36 15.88 -2.75 -12.40
C ILE A 36 15.12 -1.48 -12.00
N ILE A 37 13.95 -1.61 -11.37
CA ILE A 37 13.16 -0.45 -10.93
C ILE A 37 13.98 0.41 -9.97
N THR A 38 14.64 -0.20 -8.98
CA THR A 38 15.45 0.53 -7.99
C THR A 38 16.64 1.26 -8.65
N GLN A 39 17.25 0.68 -9.68
CA GLN A 39 18.29 1.34 -10.46
C GLN A 39 17.74 2.52 -11.27
N CYS A 40 16.54 2.39 -11.85
CA CYS A 40 15.93 3.45 -12.67
C CYS A 40 15.34 4.60 -11.86
N THR A 41 14.72 4.31 -10.70
CA THR A 41 13.98 5.31 -9.90
C THR A 41 14.69 5.69 -8.60
N GLY A 42 15.76 4.98 -8.23
CA GLY A 42 16.32 5.03 -6.89
C GLY A 42 15.51 4.21 -5.88
N LEU A 43 15.80 4.40 -4.60
CA LEU A 43 15.07 3.80 -3.49
C LEU A 43 13.59 4.21 -3.55
N TYR A 44 12.71 3.24 -3.75
CA TYR A 44 11.26 3.43 -3.71
C TYR A 44 10.65 2.66 -2.54
N GLU A 45 9.56 3.19 -1.99
CA GLU A 45 8.77 2.50 -0.99
C GLU A 45 7.72 1.62 -1.67
N ASP A 46 7.54 0.39 -1.19
CA ASP A 46 6.55 -0.52 -1.74
C ASP A 46 5.12 0.00 -1.53
N LEU A 47 4.26 -0.28 -2.49
CA LEU A 47 2.88 0.21 -2.51
C LEU A 47 2.10 -0.19 -1.25
N LEU A 48 2.33 -1.40 -0.71
CA LEU A 48 1.65 -1.86 0.49
C LEU A 48 2.05 -1.00 1.71
N THR A 49 3.33 -0.70 1.89
CA THR A 49 3.80 0.17 2.97
C THR A 49 3.26 1.59 2.81
N THR A 50 3.25 2.15 1.59
CA THR A 50 2.63 3.46 1.33
C THR A 50 1.14 3.46 1.71
N VAL A 51 0.38 2.44 1.32
CA VAL A 51 -1.05 2.31 1.67
C VAL A 51 -1.24 2.24 3.19
N LYS A 52 -0.40 1.47 3.91
CA LYS A 52 -0.46 1.39 5.38
C LYS A 52 -0.16 2.74 6.03
N LYS A 53 0.86 3.46 5.56
CA LYS A 53 1.19 4.81 6.03
C LYS A 53 0.03 5.78 5.81
N CYS A 54 -0.62 5.73 4.64
CA CYS A 54 -1.78 6.58 4.35
C CYS A 54 -2.96 6.26 5.28
N LYS A 55 -3.26 4.98 5.52
CA LYS A 55 -4.29 4.56 6.48
C LYS A 55 -4.00 5.08 7.89
N LEU A 56 -2.74 5.00 8.34
CA LEU A 56 -2.35 5.50 9.66
C LEU A 56 -2.42 7.03 9.75
N LYS A 57 -2.00 7.74 8.70
CA LYS A 57 -2.15 9.21 8.62
C LYS A 57 -3.62 9.61 8.69
N TRP A 58 -4.48 8.93 7.94
CA TRP A 58 -5.92 9.15 7.98
C TRP A 58 -6.49 8.85 9.37
N TYR A 59 -6.14 7.72 9.97
CA TYR A 59 -6.56 7.37 11.32
C TYR A 59 -6.16 8.46 12.33
N GLY A 60 -4.91 8.90 12.30
CA GLY A 60 -4.43 10.00 13.15
C GLY A 60 -5.11 11.35 12.87
N HIS A 61 -5.47 11.63 11.62
CA HIS A 61 -6.26 12.81 11.27
C HIS A 61 -7.65 12.75 11.89
N VAL A 62 -8.34 11.61 11.74
CA VAL A 62 -9.67 11.43 12.31
C VAL A 62 -9.64 11.48 13.84
N THR A 63 -8.70 10.82 14.50
CA THR A 63 -8.63 10.83 15.98
C THR A 63 -8.32 12.21 16.57
N ARG A 64 -7.65 13.09 15.82
CA ARG A 64 -7.41 14.49 16.24
C ARG A 64 -8.53 15.44 15.84
N SER A 65 -9.39 15.04 14.90
CA SER A 65 -10.57 15.82 14.52
C SER A 65 -11.66 15.68 15.59
N SER A 66 -12.42 16.77 15.83
CA SER A 66 -13.65 16.70 16.61
C SER A 66 -14.82 16.47 15.65
N GLY A 67 -15.67 15.48 15.96
CA GLY A 67 -16.85 15.19 15.13
C GLY A 67 -17.34 13.75 15.20
N LEU A 68 -18.37 13.48 14.40
CA LEU A 68 -19.11 12.22 14.34
C LEU A 68 -18.21 11.01 14.01
N SER A 69 -17.23 11.19 13.12
CA SER A 69 -16.26 10.15 12.77
C SER A 69 -15.41 9.70 13.96
N THR A 70 -15.02 10.63 14.84
CA THR A 70 -14.21 10.36 16.04
C THR A 70 -15.03 9.61 17.08
N ILE A 71 -16.29 10.02 17.28
CA ILE A 71 -17.24 9.37 18.20
C ILE A 71 -17.53 7.92 17.75
N VAL A 72 -17.79 7.72 16.45
CA VAL A 72 -18.02 6.38 15.87
C VAL A 72 -16.78 5.50 15.98
N LEU A 73 -15.57 6.05 15.78
CA LEU A 73 -14.32 5.30 15.89
C LEU A 73 -13.92 4.97 17.34
N GLN A 74 -14.21 5.84 18.30
CA GLN A 74 -13.84 5.67 19.72
C GLN A 74 -14.89 4.87 20.52
N GLY A 75 -16.12 4.72 20.00
CA GLY A 75 -17.15 3.86 20.60
C GLY A 75 -17.74 4.40 21.90
N THR A 76 -17.47 5.65 22.28
CA THR A 76 -18.03 6.25 23.49
C THR A 76 -19.41 6.84 23.20
N VAL A 77 -20.44 6.00 23.33
CA VAL A 77 -21.78 6.50 23.66
C VAL A 77 -21.70 6.94 25.12
N GLN A 78 -21.87 8.24 25.39
CA GLN A 78 -22.10 8.72 26.76
C GLN A 78 -23.40 8.03 27.22
N GLY A 79 -23.27 7.03 28.09
CA GLY A 79 -24.41 6.43 28.76
C GLY A 79 -25.07 7.50 29.62
N GLU A 80 -26.34 7.75 29.35
CA GLU A 80 -27.24 8.49 30.25
C GLU A 80 -27.57 7.66 31.49
#